data_AF-A0A9D2MJ13-F1
#
_entry.id   AF-A0A9D2MJ13-F1
#
_cell.length_a   1.000
_cell.length_b   1.000
_cell.length_c   1.000
_cell.angle_alpha   90.00
_cell.angle_beta   90.00
_cell.angle_gamma   90.00
#
_symmetry.space_group_name_H-M   'P 1'
#
loop_
_entity.id
_entity.type
_entity.pdbx_description
1 polymer ?
#
loop_
_entity_poly.entity_id
_entity_poly.type
_entity_poly.pdbx_seq_one_letter_code
_entity_poly.pdbx_strand_id
1 'polypeptide(L)'
;MSDYGKIGAFKAPNKTMSMVVLTMALVYNVIFGFIRNPAETDNTLSWLGYDYPHGFLMWGVLTAAAFFLNIIYLYKKFGYPGRVGTAFAIAAIFFMPGVVFINDWGWEQTAHLIATLIFIALNSIAILMFFIHNYKKHIKYRITTFLVILILAGMITVQFTLGKSGLLELVPLWLALVLLFISNFTSFYPVYPCETAKAQKKKNIKTARKLACTLGIFGAHNLYMNRIYKGVGQLVMSITGIFLCLIPVIGMGYVNDIAGGDAKICLAAGVSLLSGAAVWAARDVFRLKRLESFDVSE
;
A
#
# COMPACT_ATOMS: atom_id res chain seq x y z
N MET A 1 -0.32 15.14 25.70
CA MET A 1 -1.65 14.49 25.84
C MET A 1 -2.65 14.87 24.73
N SER A 2 -2.24 15.44 23.58
CA SER A 2 -3.18 16.05 22.61
C SER A 2 -3.69 15.14 21.49
N ASP A 3 -3.11 13.94 21.29
CA ASP A 3 -3.36 13.16 20.06
C ASP A 3 -4.40 12.02 20.24
N TYR A 4 -4.90 11.81 21.46
CA TYR A 4 -5.79 10.69 21.81
C TYR A 4 -7.21 11.12 22.17
N GLY A 5 -7.47 12.43 22.33
CA GLY A 5 -8.80 13.00 22.62
C GLY A 5 -9.65 13.30 21.37
N LYS A 6 -9.06 13.30 20.16
CA LYS A 6 -9.79 13.45 18.90
C LYS A 6 -9.92 12.10 18.20
N ILE A 7 -10.74 11.23 18.77
CA ILE A 7 -11.14 9.99 18.13
C ILE A 7 -12.10 10.36 16.98
N GLY A 8 -11.68 10.17 15.73
CA GLY A 8 -12.61 10.19 14.60
C GLY A 8 -12.39 11.23 13.51
N ALA A 9 -11.19 11.82 13.37
CA ALA A 9 -10.88 12.59 12.17
C ALA A 9 -9.77 11.88 11.38
N PHE A 10 -10.14 11.26 10.26
CA PHE A 10 -9.17 10.78 9.29
C PHE A 10 -8.43 11.99 8.69
N LYS A 11 -7.22 12.28 9.19
CA LYS A 11 -6.39 13.41 8.73
C LYS A 11 -5.90 13.11 7.31
N ALA A 12 -6.07 14.05 6.38
CA ALA A 12 -5.55 13.88 5.03
C ALA A 12 -4.00 13.83 5.06
N PRO A 13 -3.37 13.10 4.13
CA PRO A 13 -1.93 13.21 3.89
C PRO A 13 -1.60 14.67 3.56
N ASN A 14 -0.42 15.15 3.94
CA ASN A 14 0.03 16.48 3.55
C ASN A 14 0.18 16.51 2.01
N LYS A 15 -0.42 17.51 1.35
CA LYS A 15 -0.32 17.73 -0.12
C LYS A 15 1.13 17.65 -0.60
N THR A 16 2.04 18.35 0.07
CA THR A 16 3.45 18.39 -0.29
C THR A 16 4.09 17.01 -0.17
N MET A 17 3.81 16.28 0.91
CA MET A 17 4.33 14.93 1.11
C MET A 17 3.81 13.97 0.03
N SER A 18 2.51 13.98 -0.27
CA SER A 18 1.92 13.15 -1.33
C SER A 18 2.55 13.44 -2.69
N MET A 19 2.78 14.72 -3.00
CA MET A 19 3.40 15.14 -4.26
C MET A 19 4.86 14.68 -4.35
N VAL A 20 5.67 14.97 -3.31
CA VAL A 20 7.09 14.59 -3.27
C VAL A 20 7.26 13.09 -3.40
N VAL A 21 6.52 12.29 -2.62
CA VAL A 21 6.63 10.82 -2.68
C VAL A 21 6.17 10.28 -4.03
N LEU A 22 5.13 10.87 -4.65
CA LEU A 22 4.69 10.47 -5.99
C LEU A 22 5.76 10.74 -7.04
N THR A 23 6.37 11.92 -7.01
CA THR A 23 7.44 12.30 -7.94
C THR A 23 8.67 11.44 -7.74
N MET A 24 9.09 11.20 -6.49
CA MET A 24 10.19 10.29 -6.17
C MET A 24 9.92 8.88 -6.73
N ALA A 25 8.72 8.35 -6.49
CA ALA A 25 8.34 7.03 -6.99
C ALA A 25 8.35 6.99 -8.52
N LEU A 26 7.77 7.99 -9.21
CA LEU A 26 7.75 8.04 -10.67
C LEU A 26 9.16 8.09 -11.26
N VAL A 27 10.01 8.99 -10.77
CA VAL A 27 11.40 9.12 -11.23
C VAL A 27 12.18 7.83 -10.97
N TYR A 28 12.05 7.25 -9.77
CA TYR A 28 12.71 5.99 -9.43
C TYR A 28 12.22 4.85 -10.32
N ASN A 29 10.91 4.73 -10.56
CA ASN A 29 10.33 3.70 -11.41
C ASN A 29 10.84 3.77 -12.85
N VAL A 30 11.02 4.97 -13.40
CA VAL A 30 11.58 5.13 -14.74
C VAL A 30 13.05 4.75 -14.72
N ILE A 31 13.87 5.37 -13.88
CA ILE A 31 15.33 5.13 -13.87
C ILE A 31 15.64 3.66 -13.59
N PHE A 32 15.04 3.09 -12.54
CA PHE A 32 15.25 1.70 -12.15
C PHE A 32 14.78 0.74 -13.25
N GLY A 33 13.61 1.00 -13.86
CA GLY A 33 13.08 0.17 -14.95
C GLY A 33 13.92 0.17 -16.22
N PHE A 34 14.78 1.18 -16.43
CA PHE A 34 15.69 1.28 -17.57
C PHE A 34 17.14 0.85 -17.26
N ILE A 35 17.42 0.32 -16.06
CA ILE A 35 18.75 -0.23 -15.74
C ILE A 35 19.11 -1.38 -16.68
N ARG A 36 18.12 -2.21 -17.02
CA ARG A 36 18.18 -3.17 -18.12
C ARG A 36 17.25 -2.71 -19.23
N ASN A 37 17.40 -3.26 -20.43
CA ASN A 37 16.50 -2.95 -21.55
C ASN A 37 15.09 -3.51 -21.26
N PRO A 38 14.07 -2.68 -20.96
CA PRO A 38 12.77 -3.17 -20.51
C PRO A 38 11.93 -3.76 -21.66
N ALA A 39 12.38 -3.63 -22.90
CA ALA A 39 11.72 -4.23 -24.07
C ALA A 39 12.00 -5.73 -24.24
N GLU A 40 13.03 -6.25 -23.56
CA GLU A 40 13.35 -7.67 -23.55
C GLU A 40 12.45 -8.44 -22.57
N THR A 41 12.18 -9.71 -22.90
CA THR A 41 11.24 -10.56 -22.16
C THR A 41 11.73 -10.98 -20.78
N ASP A 42 13.06 -10.99 -20.56
CA ASP A 42 13.69 -11.48 -19.33
C ASP A 42 14.08 -10.34 -18.36
N ASN A 43 13.57 -9.13 -18.60
CA ASN A 43 13.90 -7.92 -17.85
C ASN A 43 12.70 -7.34 -17.10
N THR A 44 11.86 -8.20 -16.52
CA THR A 44 10.79 -7.75 -15.61
C THR A 44 11.37 -7.06 -14.38
N LEU A 45 10.54 -6.30 -13.67
CA LEU A 45 10.97 -5.63 -12.44
C LEU A 45 11.46 -6.62 -11.37
N SER A 46 10.84 -7.80 -11.29
CA SER A 46 11.28 -8.88 -10.39
C SER A 46 12.65 -9.43 -10.77
N TRP A 47 12.95 -9.55 -12.07
CA TRP A 47 14.28 -9.99 -12.54
C TRP A 47 15.38 -8.98 -12.22
N LEU A 48 15.12 -7.67 -12.36
CA LEU A 48 16.05 -6.63 -11.88
C LEU A 48 16.31 -6.72 -10.38
N GLY A 49 15.34 -7.25 -9.62
CA GLY A 49 15.49 -7.48 -8.18
C GLY A 49 16.55 -8.51 -7.81
N TYR A 50 16.92 -9.42 -8.71
CA TYR A 50 18.01 -10.36 -8.44
C TYR A 50 19.38 -9.71 -8.50
N ASP A 51 19.63 -8.85 -9.49
CA ASP A 51 20.93 -8.16 -9.53
C ASP A 51 21.00 -7.00 -8.55
N TYR A 52 19.85 -6.33 -8.33
CA TYR A 52 19.76 -5.10 -7.54
C TYR A 52 18.72 -5.23 -6.41
N PRO A 53 18.89 -6.16 -5.45
CA PRO A 53 17.89 -6.46 -4.44
C PRO A 53 17.54 -5.25 -3.56
N HIS A 54 18.54 -4.46 -3.16
CA HIS A 54 18.30 -3.23 -2.41
C HIS A 54 17.53 -2.18 -3.23
N GLY A 55 17.80 -2.11 -4.53
CA GLY A 55 17.07 -1.23 -5.44
C GLY A 55 15.60 -1.65 -5.57
N PHE A 56 15.34 -2.94 -5.68
CA PHE A 56 13.98 -3.47 -5.74
C PHE A 56 13.19 -3.30 -4.44
N LEU A 57 13.85 -3.41 -3.28
CA LEU A 57 13.24 -3.06 -1.99
C LEU A 57 12.86 -1.57 -1.94
N MET A 58 13.76 -0.68 -2.39
CA MET A 58 13.48 0.75 -2.46
C MET A 58 12.32 1.05 -3.42
N TRP A 59 12.31 0.40 -4.58
CA TRP A 59 11.20 0.46 -5.55
C TRP A 59 9.86 0.11 -4.89
N GLY A 60 9.79 -1.01 -4.16
CA GLY A 60 8.56 -1.45 -3.51
C GLY A 60 8.07 -0.49 -2.43
N VAL A 61 8.98 0.00 -1.58
CA VAL A 61 8.66 0.98 -0.53
C VAL A 61 8.12 2.27 -1.15
N LEU A 62 8.81 2.84 -2.14
CA LEU A 62 8.39 4.07 -2.80
C LEU A 62 7.06 3.90 -3.52
N THR A 63 6.90 2.81 -4.26
CA THR A 63 5.70 2.56 -5.07
C THR A 63 4.48 2.36 -4.18
N ALA A 64 4.55 1.53 -3.13
CA ALA A 64 3.46 1.35 -2.19
C ALA A 64 3.11 2.64 -1.43
N ALA A 65 4.11 3.40 -0.99
CA ALA A 65 3.89 4.67 -0.31
C ALA A 65 3.23 5.70 -1.25
N ALA A 66 3.68 5.79 -2.51
CA ALA A 66 3.12 6.70 -3.50
C ALA A 66 1.65 6.39 -3.76
N PHE A 67 1.29 5.13 -4.04
CA PHE A 67 -0.11 4.74 -4.25
C PHE A 67 -0.97 5.03 -3.03
N PHE A 68 -0.55 4.57 -1.85
CA PHE A 68 -1.34 4.75 -0.63
C PHE A 68 -1.58 6.23 -0.32
N LEU A 69 -0.52 7.03 -0.24
CA LEU A 69 -0.65 8.45 0.10
C LEU A 69 -1.45 9.22 -0.94
N ASN A 70 -1.33 8.89 -2.23
CA ASN A 70 -2.01 9.63 -3.29
C ASN A 70 -3.45 9.18 -3.50
N ILE A 71 -3.79 7.90 -3.32
CA ILE A 71 -5.19 7.44 -3.34
C ILE A 71 -5.95 8.05 -2.15
N ILE A 72 -5.35 8.02 -0.96
CA ILE A 72 -5.97 8.63 0.22
C ILE A 72 -6.13 10.15 0.06
N TYR A 73 -5.11 10.83 -0.47
CA TYR A 73 -5.18 12.27 -0.73
C TYR A 73 -6.25 12.60 -1.78
N LEU A 74 -6.36 11.80 -2.85
CA LEU A 74 -7.41 11.91 -3.86
C LEU A 74 -8.80 11.87 -3.24
N TYR A 75 -9.04 10.85 -2.40
CA TYR A 75 -10.34 10.69 -1.76
C TYR A 75 -10.70 11.89 -0.91
N LYS A 76 -9.72 12.46 -0.21
CA LYS A 76 -9.92 13.65 0.62
C LYS A 76 -10.14 14.92 -0.17
N LYS A 77 -9.31 15.19 -1.18
CA LYS A 77 -9.41 16.38 -2.04
C LYS A 77 -10.80 16.50 -2.66
N PHE A 78 -11.39 15.38 -3.06
CA PHE A 78 -12.70 15.32 -3.72
C PHE A 78 -13.85 14.92 -2.77
N GLY A 79 -13.60 14.86 -1.46
CA GLY A 79 -14.63 14.51 -0.47
C GLY A 79 -15.22 13.10 -0.61
N TYR A 80 -14.56 12.19 -1.33
CA TYR A 80 -15.06 10.84 -1.55
C TYR A 80 -15.01 10.00 -0.25
N PRO A 81 -16.13 9.48 0.26
CA PRO A 81 -16.18 8.76 1.53
C PRO A 81 -15.76 7.28 1.41
N GLY A 82 -15.37 6.81 0.22
CA GLY A 82 -15.25 5.40 -0.15
C GLY A 82 -14.47 4.53 0.84
N ARG A 83 -15.20 3.93 1.79
CA ARG A 83 -14.63 3.05 2.83
C ARG A 83 -14.04 1.79 2.22
N VAL A 84 -14.71 1.25 1.20
CA VAL A 84 -14.28 0.04 0.50
C VAL A 84 -12.98 0.31 -0.27
N GLY A 85 -12.92 1.40 -1.05
CA GLY A 85 -11.69 1.80 -1.72
C GLY A 85 -10.53 2.10 -0.76
N THR A 86 -10.83 2.67 0.41
CA THR A 86 -9.83 2.89 1.47
C THR A 86 -9.31 1.55 2.02
N ALA A 87 -10.20 0.59 2.23
CA ALA A 87 -9.81 -0.76 2.66
C ALA A 87 -8.93 -1.45 1.61
N PHE A 88 -9.24 -1.30 0.32
CA PHE A 88 -8.43 -1.82 -0.77
C PHE A 88 -7.04 -1.16 -0.83
N ALA A 89 -6.95 0.16 -0.71
CA ALA A 89 -5.66 0.86 -0.68
C ALA A 89 -4.79 0.43 0.52
N ILE A 90 -5.41 0.19 1.68
CA ILE A 90 -4.73 -0.35 2.87
C ILE A 90 -4.29 -1.79 2.62
N ALA A 91 -5.17 -2.64 2.09
CA ALA A 91 -4.88 -4.04 1.80
C ALA A 91 -3.74 -4.20 0.79
N ALA A 92 -3.67 -3.32 -0.21
CA ALA A 92 -2.60 -3.36 -1.21
C ALA A 92 -1.21 -3.27 -0.57
N ILE A 93 -1.03 -2.42 0.43
CA ILE A 93 0.28 -2.31 1.13
C ILE A 93 0.71 -3.66 1.72
N PHE A 94 -0.21 -4.53 2.13
CA PHE A 94 0.11 -5.84 2.72
C PHE A 94 0.69 -6.82 1.72
N PHE A 95 0.34 -6.67 0.44
CA PHE A 95 0.85 -7.54 -0.61
C PHE A 95 2.21 -7.08 -1.13
N MET A 96 2.61 -5.83 -0.90
CA MET A 96 3.92 -5.32 -1.35
C MET A 96 5.11 -6.13 -0.80
N PRO A 97 5.19 -6.50 0.49
CA PRO A 97 6.23 -7.42 0.98
C PRO A 97 6.27 -8.75 0.20
N GLY A 98 5.11 -9.29 -0.19
CA GLY A 98 5.05 -10.47 -1.05
C GLY A 98 5.67 -10.24 -2.44
N VAL A 99 5.47 -9.05 -3.01
CA VAL A 99 6.07 -8.66 -4.29
C VAL A 99 7.60 -8.53 -4.20
N VAL A 100 8.13 -8.00 -3.09
CA VAL A 100 9.58 -7.70 -3.02
C VAL A 100 10.44 -8.74 -2.33
N PHE A 101 9.85 -9.62 -1.51
CA PHE A 101 10.60 -10.63 -0.76
C PHE A 101 10.43 -12.05 -1.30
N ILE A 102 9.38 -12.37 -2.07
CA ILE A 102 9.18 -13.72 -2.59
C ILE A 102 9.95 -13.91 -3.91
N ASN A 103 10.66 -15.03 -4.00
CA ASN A 103 11.38 -15.46 -5.20
C ASN A 103 10.44 -15.75 -6.41
N ASP A 104 10.97 -15.63 -7.62
CA ASP A 104 10.27 -15.82 -8.90
C ASP A 104 10.66 -17.15 -9.57
N TRP A 105 11.04 -18.15 -8.76
CA TRP A 105 11.45 -19.50 -9.20
C TRP A 105 10.65 -20.56 -8.42
N GLY A 106 10.55 -21.78 -8.95
CA GLY A 106 9.90 -22.89 -8.22
C GLY A 106 8.43 -22.64 -7.86
N TRP A 107 8.04 -22.98 -6.64
CA TRP A 107 6.66 -22.74 -6.15
C TRP A 107 6.46 -21.28 -5.75
N GLU A 108 7.55 -20.61 -5.34
CA GLU A 108 7.60 -19.20 -4.95
C GLU A 108 7.18 -18.30 -6.11
N GLN A 109 7.53 -18.65 -7.34
CA GLN A 109 7.06 -17.95 -8.55
C GLN A 109 5.54 -17.75 -8.59
N THR A 110 4.79 -18.81 -8.25
CA THR A 110 3.33 -18.74 -8.25
C THR A 110 2.84 -17.82 -7.15
N ALA A 111 3.46 -17.89 -5.96
CA ALA A 111 3.12 -17.02 -4.84
C ALA A 111 3.47 -15.54 -5.12
N HIS A 112 4.63 -15.27 -5.73
CA HIS A 112 5.06 -13.95 -6.17
C HIS A 112 4.06 -13.38 -7.18
N LEU A 113 3.72 -14.15 -8.23
CA LEU A 113 2.76 -13.73 -9.24
C LEU A 113 1.38 -13.41 -8.62
N ILE A 114 0.88 -14.26 -7.73
CA ILE A 114 -0.39 -14.00 -7.03
C ILE A 114 -0.31 -12.72 -6.20
N ALA A 115 0.77 -12.51 -5.44
CA ALA A 115 0.96 -11.29 -4.65
C ALA A 115 0.97 -10.03 -5.54
N THR A 116 1.68 -10.08 -6.67
CA THR A 116 1.74 -9.00 -7.66
C THR A 116 0.37 -8.70 -8.28
N LEU A 117 -0.35 -9.73 -8.71
CA LEU A 117 -1.70 -9.57 -9.27
C LEU A 117 -2.68 -8.97 -8.26
N ILE A 118 -2.63 -9.43 -7.00
CA ILE A 118 -3.47 -8.87 -5.94
C ILE A 118 -3.07 -7.42 -5.65
N PHE A 119 -1.77 -7.09 -5.55
CA PHE A 119 -1.30 -5.72 -5.35
C PHE A 119 -1.83 -4.78 -6.44
N ILE A 120 -1.72 -5.17 -7.71
CA ILE A 120 -2.21 -4.39 -8.85
C ILE A 120 -3.73 -4.26 -8.80
N ALA A 121 -4.45 -5.36 -8.55
CA ALA A 121 -5.91 -5.37 -8.51
C ALA A 121 -6.45 -4.46 -7.41
N LEU A 122 -5.91 -4.54 -6.18
CA LEU A 122 -6.39 -3.75 -5.05
C LEU A 122 -6.18 -2.24 -5.26
N ASN A 123 -5.00 -1.83 -5.77
CA ASN A 123 -4.75 -0.42 -6.11
C ASN A 123 -5.65 0.05 -7.24
N SER A 124 -5.80 -0.76 -8.30
CA SER A 124 -6.64 -0.45 -9.45
C SER A 124 -8.11 -0.28 -9.05
N ILE A 125 -8.64 -1.18 -8.21
CA ILE A 125 -10.02 -1.09 -7.69
C ILE A 125 -10.18 0.17 -6.84
N ALA A 126 -9.20 0.50 -5.98
CA ALA A 126 -9.27 1.71 -5.18
C ALA A 126 -9.31 2.98 -6.06
N ILE A 127 -8.51 3.04 -7.13
CA ILE A 127 -8.56 4.16 -8.07
C ILE A 127 -9.89 4.19 -8.85
N LEU A 128 -10.30 3.04 -9.41
CA LEU A 128 -11.54 2.92 -10.20
C LEU A 128 -12.79 3.28 -9.41
N MET A 129 -12.89 2.86 -8.14
CA MET A 129 -14.04 3.19 -7.31
C MET A 129 -14.27 4.71 -7.18
N PHE A 130 -13.19 5.50 -7.16
CA PHE A 130 -13.29 6.95 -7.16
C PHE A 130 -13.82 7.50 -8.50
N PHE A 131 -13.29 7.00 -9.63
CA PHE A 131 -13.71 7.45 -10.96
C PHE A 131 -15.15 7.03 -11.28
N ILE A 132 -15.53 5.80 -10.96
CA ILE A 132 -16.89 5.27 -11.11
C ILE A 132 -17.87 6.07 -10.26
N HIS A 133 -17.52 6.42 -9.01
CA HIS A 133 -18.37 7.25 -8.16
C HIS A 133 -18.67 8.64 -8.78
N ASN A 134 -17.72 9.21 -9.52
CA ASN A 134 -17.87 10.50 -10.20
C ASN A 134 -18.24 10.37 -11.69
N TYR A 135 -18.48 9.16 -12.19
CA TYR A 135 -18.69 8.86 -13.60
C TYR A 135 -19.82 9.70 -14.22
N LYS A 136 -20.96 9.81 -13.53
CA LYS A 136 -22.10 10.57 -14.07
C LYS A 136 -21.89 12.09 -14.00
N LYS A 137 -20.96 12.61 -13.19
CA LYS A 137 -20.80 14.04 -12.89
C LYS A 137 -20.10 14.84 -13.98
N HIS A 138 -19.12 14.27 -14.69
CA HIS A 138 -18.42 14.96 -15.78
C HIS A 138 -17.82 13.99 -16.81
N ILE A 139 -17.74 14.42 -18.07
CA ILE A 139 -17.21 13.61 -19.19
C ILE A 139 -15.78 13.12 -18.94
N LYS A 140 -14.92 13.97 -18.35
CA LYS A 140 -13.54 13.61 -18.00
C LYS A 140 -13.46 12.38 -17.08
N TYR A 141 -14.34 12.26 -16.08
CA TYR A 141 -14.37 11.06 -15.23
C TYR A 141 -14.79 9.82 -16.02
N ARG A 142 -15.69 9.96 -17.01
CA ARG A 142 -16.12 8.84 -17.87
C ARG A 142 -15.00 8.35 -18.76
N ILE A 143 -14.34 9.27 -19.47
CA ILE A 143 -13.21 8.96 -20.35
C ILE A 143 -12.11 8.27 -19.55
N THR A 144 -11.74 8.81 -18.39
CA THR A 144 -10.72 8.20 -17.53
C THR A 144 -11.13 6.83 -17.01
N THR A 145 -12.39 6.65 -16.60
CA THR A 145 -12.88 5.33 -16.17
C THR A 145 -12.73 4.30 -17.27
N PHE A 146 -13.14 4.64 -18.50
CA PHE A 146 -13.03 3.76 -19.65
C PHE A 146 -11.57 3.45 -19.99
N LEU A 147 -10.70 4.47 -19.99
CA LEU A 147 -9.28 4.33 -20.26
C LEU A 147 -8.57 3.43 -19.23
N VAL A 148 -8.89 3.58 -17.94
CA VAL A 148 -8.33 2.71 -16.89
C VAL A 148 -8.81 1.27 -17.06
N ILE A 149 -10.10 1.04 -17.33
CA ILE A 149 -10.63 -0.30 -17.60
C ILE A 149 -9.95 -0.93 -18.83
N LEU A 150 -9.78 -0.15 -19.90
CA LEU A 150 -9.12 -0.60 -21.12
C LEU A 150 -7.65 -0.96 -20.88
N ILE A 151 -6.91 -0.16 -20.12
CA ILE A 151 -5.52 -0.47 -19.73
C ILE A 151 -5.48 -1.78 -18.94
N LEU A 152 -6.36 -1.96 -17.94
CA LEU A 152 -6.37 -3.19 -17.14
C LEU A 152 -6.73 -4.42 -17.97
N ALA A 153 -7.72 -4.30 -18.86
CA ALA A 153 -8.08 -5.38 -19.77
C ALA A 153 -6.93 -5.70 -20.74
N GLY A 154 -6.27 -4.67 -21.27
CA GLY A 154 -5.09 -4.79 -22.12
C GLY A 154 -3.93 -5.48 -21.42
N MET A 155 -3.62 -5.07 -20.19
CA MET A 155 -2.59 -5.70 -19.35
C MET A 155 -2.88 -7.19 -19.15
N ILE A 156 -4.10 -7.53 -18.74
CA ILE A 156 -4.50 -8.93 -18.53
C ILE A 156 -4.37 -9.71 -19.83
N THR A 157 -4.88 -9.17 -20.94
CA THR A 157 -4.82 -9.83 -22.25
C THR A 157 -3.39 -10.11 -22.65
N VAL A 158 -2.54 -9.09 -22.61
CA VAL A 158 -1.13 -9.19 -23.02
C VAL A 158 -0.36 -10.15 -22.11
N GLN A 159 -0.61 -10.12 -20.80
CA GLN A 159 -0.01 -11.04 -19.83
C GLN A 159 -0.30 -12.51 -20.17
N PHE A 160 -1.48 -12.81 -20.72
CA PHE A 160 -1.87 -14.17 -21.10
C PHE A 160 -1.53 -14.54 -22.57
N THR A 161 -1.21 -13.57 -23.45
CA THR A 161 -0.98 -13.85 -24.88
C THR A 161 0.46 -13.68 -25.36
N LEU A 162 1.18 -12.66 -24.89
CA LEU A 162 2.52 -12.28 -25.42
C LEU A 162 3.67 -12.59 -24.44
N GLY A 163 3.36 -13.16 -23.27
CA GLY A 163 4.35 -13.43 -22.24
C GLY A 163 4.67 -12.19 -21.37
N LYS A 164 5.72 -12.30 -20.56
CA LYS A 164 6.17 -11.24 -19.65
C LYS A 164 7.19 -10.33 -20.35
N SER A 165 7.12 -9.03 -20.11
CA SER A 165 8.23 -8.10 -20.40
C SER A 165 8.23 -6.95 -19.39
N GLY A 166 9.40 -6.34 -19.18
CA GLY A 166 9.53 -5.22 -18.25
C GLY A 166 8.63 -4.04 -18.61
N LEU A 167 8.53 -3.69 -19.89
CA LEU A 167 7.65 -2.61 -20.37
C LEU A 167 6.16 -2.88 -20.08
N LEU A 168 5.72 -4.14 -20.15
CA LEU A 168 4.33 -4.51 -19.90
C LEU A 168 3.95 -4.36 -18.41
N GLU A 169 4.92 -4.47 -17.51
CA GLU A 169 4.72 -4.19 -16.09
C GLU A 169 4.86 -2.70 -15.76
N LEU A 170 5.84 -2.02 -16.38
CA LEU A 170 6.24 -0.65 -16.09
C LEU A 170 5.28 0.41 -16.66
N VAL A 171 4.85 0.26 -17.91
CA VAL A 171 4.01 1.28 -18.57
C VAL A 171 2.69 1.51 -17.80
N PRO A 172 1.93 0.48 -17.41
CA PRO A 172 0.70 0.69 -16.67
C PRO A 172 0.94 1.29 -15.28
N LEU A 173 2.06 0.93 -14.65
CA LEU A 173 2.48 1.51 -13.37
C LEU A 173 2.76 3.01 -13.50
N TRP A 174 3.51 3.42 -14.53
CA TRP A 174 3.78 4.83 -14.81
C TRP A 174 2.48 5.59 -15.12
N LEU A 175 1.60 5.02 -15.94
CA LEU A 175 0.31 5.63 -16.27
C LEU A 175 -0.56 5.83 -15.02
N ALA A 176 -0.55 4.88 -14.08
CA ALA A 176 -1.27 5.03 -12.83
C ALA A 176 -0.67 6.12 -11.93
N LEU A 177 0.65 6.23 -11.84
CA LEU A 177 1.33 7.30 -11.09
C LEU A 177 1.06 8.68 -11.70
N VAL A 178 1.11 8.80 -13.03
CA VAL A 178 0.78 10.03 -13.77
C VAL A 178 -0.70 10.38 -13.60
N LEU A 179 -1.60 9.40 -13.66
CA LEU A 179 -3.02 9.61 -13.42
C LEU A 179 -3.28 10.16 -12.02
N LEU A 180 -2.63 9.60 -11.00
CA LEU A 180 -2.71 10.12 -9.64
C LEU A 180 -2.16 11.55 -9.54
N PHE A 181 -1.07 11.85 -10.25
CA PHE A 181 -0.49 13.20 -10.28
C PHE A 181 -1.48 14.21 -10.87
N ILE A 182 -2.01 13.91 -12.07
CA ILE A 182 -3.01 14.74 -12.75
C ILE A 182 -4.23 14.94 -11.84
N SER A 183 -4.72 13.87 -11.24
CA SER A 183 -5.91 13.91 -10.39
C SER A 183 -5.72 14.76 -9.13
N ASN A 184 -4.57 14.61 -8.47
CA ASN A 184 -4.30 15.25 -7.18
C ASN A 184 -3.77 16.67 -7.28
N PHE A 185 -2.92 16.97 -8.26
CA PHE A 185 -2.14 18.21 -8.25
C PHE A 185 -2.47 19.18 -9.38
N THR A 186 -3.36 18.80 -10.30
CA THR A 186 -3.87 19.70 -11.34
C THR A 186 -5.36 20.03 -11.14
N SER A 187 -5.84 20.99 -11.94
CA SER A 187 -7.26 21.36 -12.07
C SER A 187 -7.99 20.55 -13.14
N PHE A 188 -7.38 19.46 -13.65
CA PHE A 188 -7.94 18.70 -14.77
C PHE A 188 -9.35 18.17 -14.49
N TYR A 189 -9.60 17.64 -13.29
CA TYR A 189 -10.92 17.15 -12.89
C TYR A 189 -11.69 18.18 -12.05
N PRO A 190 -12.97 18.45 -12.35
CA PRO A 190 -13.79 19.34 -11.55
C PRO A 190 -14.06 18.73 -10.17
N VAL A 191 -13.91 19.53 -9.13
CA VAL A 191 -14.13 19.11 -7.74
C VAL A 191 -15.61 19.29 -7.40
N TYR A 192 -16.27 18.23 -6.96
CA TYR A 192 -17.63 18.28 -6.47
C TYR A 192 -17.60 18.09 -4.95
N PRO A 193 -17.96 19.11 -4.15
CA PRO A 193 -18.03 18.98 -2.70
C PRO A 193 -18.94 17.81 -2.32
N CYS A 194 -18.50 16.96 -1.38
CA CYS A 194 -19.36 15.93 -0.84
C CYS A 194 -20.30 16.58 0.18
N GLU A 195 -21.61 16.55 -0.10
CA GLU A 195 -22.64 17.22 0.71
C GLU A 195 -22.81 16.64 2.12
N THR A 196 -22.18 15.51 2.48
CA THR A 196 -22.35 14.92 3.82
C THR A 196 -21.07 14.29 4.36
N ALA A 197 -20.24 15.09 5.04
CA ALA A 197 -19.33 14.53 6.05
C ALA A 197 -20.17 14.06 7.25
N LYS A 198 -20.76 12.85 7.16
CA LYS A 198 -21.50 12.27 8.29
C LYS A 198 -20.60 12.25 9.53
N ALA A 199 -21.09 12.81 10.63
CA ALA A 199 -20.41 12.76 11.92
C ALA A 199 -19.99 11.31 12.23
N GLN A 200 -18.70 11.09 12.51
CA GLN A 200 -18.22 9.74 12.81
C GLN A 200 -18.84 9.28 14.13
N LYS A 201 -19.51 8.12 14.11
CA LYS A 201 -20.03 7.50 15.34
C LYS A 201 -18.87 7.22 16.31
N LYS A 202 -19.04 7.56 17.60
CA LYS A 202 -18.11 7.18 18.69
C LYS A 202 -17.91 5.66 18.61
N LYS A 203 -16.64 5.24 18.57
CA LYS A 203 -16.26 3.82 18.51
C LYS A 203 -16.16 3.24 19.91
N ASN A 204 -16.46 1.95 20.08
CA ASN A 204 -16.47 1.32 21.39
C ASN A 204 -15.04 1.01 21.86
N ILE A 205 -14.66 1.59 23.01
CA ILE A 205 -13.32 1.42 23.61
C ILE A 205 -13.06 -0.04 24.00
N LYS A 206 -14.06 -0.76 24.51
CA LYS A 206 -13.94 -2.20 24.87
C LYS A 206 -13.62 -3.04 23.64
N THR A 207 -14.28 -2.77 22.51
CA THR A 207 -13.99 -3.44 21.23
C THR A 207 -12.59 -3.12 20.75
N ALA A 208 -12.18 -1.85 20.80
CA ALA A 208 -10.82 -1.45 20.44
C ALA A 208 -9.76 -2.14 21.31
N ARG A 209 -10.01 -2.31 22.62
CA ARG A 209 -9.13 -3.03 23.53
C ARG A 209 -9.05 -4.51 23.20
N LYS A 210 -10.19 -5.17 22.94
CA LYS A 210 -10.21 -6.58 22.51
C LYS A 210 -9.37 -6.78 21.24
N LEU A 211 -9.55 -5.91 20.25
CA LEU A 211 -8.74 -5.92 19.02
C LEU A 211 -7.26 -5.67 19.29
N ALA A 212 -6.92 -4.79 20.23
CA ALA A 212 -5.53 -4.54 20.61
C ALA A 212 -4.89 -5.77 21.30
N CYS A 213 -5.66 -6.53 22.08
CA CYS A 213 -5.15 -7.77 22.70
C CYS A 213 -4.98 -8.91 21.69
N THR A 214 -5.88 -9.06 20.72
CA THR A 214 -5.87 -10.22 19.80
C THR A 214 -5.11 -9.96 18.50
N LEU A 215 -5.30 -8.77 17.92
CA LEU A 215 -4.77 -8.38 16.60
C LEU A 215 -4.01 -7.05 16.69
N GLY A 216 -3.55 -6.69 17.89
CA GLY A 216 -2.90 -5.41 18.14
C GLY A 216 -1.55 -5.30 17.46
N ILE A 217 -0.80 -6.41 17.33
CA ILE A 217 0.45 -6.47 16.56
C ILE A 217 0.20 -5.92 15.16
N PHE A 218 -0.90 -6.33 14.51
CA PHE A 218 -1.32 -5.87 13.18
C PHE A 218 -1.99 -4.48 13.17
N GLY A 219 -2.05 -3.75 14.29
CA GLY A 219 -2.65 -2.43 14.36
C GLY A 219 -4.17 -2.39 14.14
N ALA A 220 -4.87 -3.52 14.29
CA ALA A 220 -6.31 -3.63 14.01
C ALA A 220 -7.17 -2.66 14.84
N HIS A 221 -6.81 -2.42 16.10
CA HIS A 221 -7.46 -1.44 16.98
C HIS A 221 -7.29 -0.02 16.46
N ASN A 222 -6.13 0.33 15.92
CA ASN A 222 -5.88 1.65 15.34
C ASN A 222 -6.72 1.84 14.07
N LEU A 223 -6.84 0.82 13.22
CA LEU A 223 -7.73 0.85 12.05
C LEU A 223 -9.21 0.98 12.46
N TYR A 224 -9.67 0.20 13.44
CA TYR A 224 -11.03 0.26 13.98
C TYR A 224 -11.39 1.66 14.50
N MET A 225 -10.43 2.33 15.13
CA MET A 225 -10.55 3.69 15.67
C MET A 225 -10.32 4.80 14.61
N ASN A 226 -10.27 4.46 13.31
CA ASN A 226 -10.01 5.37 12.20
C ASN A 226 -8.64 6.09 12.27
N ARG A 227 -7.67 5.54 13.01
CA ARG A 227 -6.28 6.02 13.09
C ARG A 227 -5.43 5.36 12.00
N ILE A 228 -5.81 5.61 10.75
CA ILE A 228 -5.32 4.87 9.59
C ILE A 228 -3.79 4.86 9.49
N TYR A 229 -3.09 5.99 9.66
CA TYR A 229 -1.61 5.98 9.58
C TYR A 229 -0.94 5.17 10.68
N LYS A 230 -1.47 5.21 11.91
CA LYS A 230 -0.93 4.41 13.03
C LYS A 230 -1.18 2.93 12.77
N GLY A 231 -2.39 2.58 12.32
CA GLY A 231 -2.75 1.20 11.97
C GLY A 231 -1.91 0.67 10.83
N VAL A 232 -1.81 1.42 9.72
CA VAL A 232 -1.01 1.05 8.54
C VAL A 232 0.48 0.95 8.90
N GLY A 233 1.04 1.92 9.63
CA GLY A 233 2.45 1.86 10.02
C GLY A 233 2.77 0.64 10.89
N GLN A 234 1.91 0.32 11.86
CA GLN A 234 2.06 -0.86 12.71
C GLN A 234 1.89 -2.17 11.93
N LEU A 235 1.02 -2.16 10.92
CA LEU A 235 0.77 -3.31 10.07
C LEU A 235 1.90 -3.58 9.08
N VAL A 236 2.44 -2.53 8.45
CA VAL A 236 3.67 -2.59 7.64
C VAL A 236 4.80 -3.19 8.47
N MET A 237 5.03 -2.65 9.67
CA MET A 237 6.07 -3.15 10.59
C MET A 237 5.91 -4.64 10.87
N SER A 238 4.69 -5.10 11.14
CA SER A 238 4.43 -6.51 11.43
C SER A 238 4.63 -7.41 10.23
N ILE A 239 4.06 -7.07 9.08
CA ILE A 239 4.13 -7.91 7.88
C ILE A 239 5.56 -7.94 7.35
N THR A 240 6.24 -6.79 7.26
CA THR A 240 7.67 -6.77 6.90
C THR A 240 8.48 -7.61 7.88
N GLY A 241 8.19 -7.55 9.19
CA GLY A 241 8.83 -8.41 10.18
C GLY A 241 8.65 -9.91 9.91
N ILE A 242 7.42 -10.34 9.59
CA ILE A 242 7.12 -11.73 9.20
C ILE A 242 7.90 -12.12 7.96
N PHE A 243 7.84 -11.31 6.89
CA PHE A 243 8.53 -11.62 5.64
C PHE A 243 10.04 -11.69 5.83
N LEU A 244 10.65 -10.78 6.59
CA LEU A 244 12.08 -10.82 6.90
C LEU A 244 12.48 -12.12 7.65
N CYS A 245 11.63 -12.61 8.55
CA CYS A 245 11.85 -13.91 9.20
C CYS A 245 11.70 -15.10 8.23
N LEU A 246 10.89 -14.96 7.18
CA LEU A 246 10.64 -16.01 6.19
C LEU A 246 11.61 -15.97 5.01
N ILE A 247 12.36 -14.88 4.81
CA ILE A 247 13.38 -14.75 3.75
C ILE A 247 14.29 -15.98 3.61
N PRO A 248 14.76 -16.64 4.69
CA PRO A 248 15.60 -17.84 4.55
C PRO A 248 14.93 -19.00 3.81
N VAL A 249 13.60 -18.98 3.70
CA VAL A 249 12.78 -20.02 3.05
C VAL A 249 12.18 -19.55 1.72
N ILE A 250 11.77 -18.28 1.62
CA ILE A 250 10.99 -17.76 0.47
C ILE A 250 11.71 -16.65 -0.32
N GLY A 251 12.88 -16.22 0.16
CA GLY A 251 13.58 -15.02 -0.26
C GLY A 251 14.01 -15.04 -1.73
N MET A 252 14.03 -13.85 -2.36
CA MET A 252 14.72 -13.68 -3.65
C MET A 252 16.14 -14.23 -3.55
N GLY A 253 16.42 -15.20 -4.45
CA GLY A 253 17.65 -15.96 -4.61
C GLY A 253 18.50 -16.08 -3.36
N TYR A 254 18.35 -17.21 -2.65
CA TYR A 254 19.15 -17.66 -1.50
C TYR A 254 20.13 -16.59 -1.01
N VAL A 255 19.73 -15.81 0.00
CA VAL A 255 20.48 -14.63 0.50
C VAL A 255 21.94 -14.94 0.86
N ASN A 256 22.29 -16.22 1.04
CA ASN A 256 23.66 -16.69 1.19
C ASN A 256 24.49 -16.69 -0.11
N ASP A 257 23.88 -16.87 -1.28
CA ASP A 257 24.56 -17.06 -2.57
C ASP A 257 24.58 -15.80 -3.46
N ILE A 258 23.62 -14.88 -3.33
CA ILE A 258 23.55 -13.68 -4.20
C ILE A 258 24.25 -12.44 -3.61
N ALA A 259 24.41 -12.36 -2.28
CA ALA A 259 25.02 -11.19 -1.65
C ALA A 259 25.93 -11.51 -0.44
N GLY A 260 26.19 -12.78 -0.13
CA GLY A 260 27.06 -13.19 0.98
C GLY A 260 26.57 -12.74 2.37
N GLY A 261 25.29 -12.39 2.53
CA GLY A 261 24.73 -11.93 3.80
C GLY A 261 24.21 -13.10 4.65
N ASP A 262 24.59 -13.16 5.93
CA ASP A 262 24.07 -14.19 6.85
C ASP A 262 22.54 -14.04 7.01
N ALA A 263 21.79 -15.08 6.65
CA ALA A 263 20.34 -15.17 6.82
C ALA A 263 19.86 -14.79 8.24
N LYS A 264 20.71 -14.93 9.26
CA LYS A 264 20.44 -14.47 10.64
C LYS A 264 20.23 -12.96 10.73
N ILE A 265 20.80 -12.16 9.83
CA ILE A 265 20.58 -10.70 9.79
C ILE A 265 19.12 -10.39 9.44
N CYS A 266 18.57 -11.09 8.43
CA CYS A 266 17.15 -10.97 8.08
C CYS A 266 16.25 -11.42 9.24
N LEU A 267 16.59 -12.52 9.89
CA LEU A 267 15.86 -12.99 11.07
C LEU A 267 15.91 -11.98 12.22
N ALA A 268 17.08 -11.42 12.52
CA ALA A 268 17.25 -10.42 13.57
C ALA A 268 16.45 -9.15 13.26
N ALA A 269 16.49 -8.68 12.01
CA ALA A 269 15.68 -7.54 11.56
C ALA A 269 14.17 -7.85 11.67
N GLY A 270 13.74 -9.05 11.28
CA GLY A 270 12.35 -9.49 11.39
C GLY A 270 11.84 -9.53 12.83
N VAL A 271 12.60 -10.16 13.73
CA VAL A 271 12.30 -10.20 15.18
C VAL A 271 12.31 -8.79 15.78
N SER A 272 13.22 -7.91 15.36
CA SER A 272 13.25 -6.51 15.78
C SER A 272 11.97 -5.76 15.40
N LEU A 273 11.48 -5.91 14.17
CA LEU A 273 10.23 -5.28 13.74
C LEU A 273 9.02 -5.84 14.49
N LEU A 274 8.96 -7.17 14.66
CA LEU A 274 7.85 -7.83 15.38
C LEU A 274 7.79 -7.45 16.85
N SER A 275 8.94 -7.37 17.51
CA SER A 275 9.02 -6.91 18.90
C SER A 275 8.58 -5.45 19.03
N GLY A 276 8.99 -4.57 18.11
CA GLY A 276 8.51 -3.19 18.04
C GLY A 276 6.99 -3.11 17.88
N ALA A 277 6.40 -3.90 16.98
CA ALA A 277 4.95 -3.96 16.78
C ALA A 277 4.21 -4.49 18.02
N ALA A 278 4.77 -5.48 18.71
CA ALA A 278 4.24 -6.03 19.96
C ALA A 278 4.29 -5.02 21.12
N VAL A 279 5.40 -4.30 21.28
CA VAL A 279 5.54 -3.23 22.27
C VAL A 279 4.55 -2.10 21.99
N TRP A 280 4.36 -1.72 20.73
CA TRP A 280 3.35 -0.75 20.34
C TRP A 280 1.93 -1.24 20.70
N ALA A 281 1.59 -2.48 20.37
CA ALA A 281 0.30 -3.09 20.72
C ALA A 281 0.07 -3.07 22.24
N ALA A 282 1.05 -3.51 23.03
CA ALA A 282 0.99 -3.52 24.48
C ALA A 282 0.77 -2.11 25.06
N ARG A 283 1.52 -1.12 24.59
CA ARG A 283 1.34 0.30 24.96
C ARG A 283 -0.10 0.76 24.71
N ASP A 284 -0.66 0.43 23.54
CA ASP A 284 -2.02 0.82 23.19
C ASP A 284 -3.08 0.08 24.03
N VAL A 285 -2.86 -1.19 24.39
CA VAL A 285 -3.71 -1.94 25.34
C VAL A 285 -3.77 -1.24 26.70
N PHE A 286 -2.61 -0.91 27.30
CA PHE A 286 -2.57 -0.22 28.60
C PHE A 286 -3.28 1.13 28.57
N ARG A 287 -3.14 1.86 27.46
CA ARG A 287 -3.82 3.15 27.27
C ARG A 287 -5.33 2.99 27.12
N LEU A 288 -5.80 2.03 26.32
CA LEU A 288 -7.22 1.76 26.15
C LEU A 288 -7.86 1.29 27.46
N LYS A 289 -7.15 0.50 28.26
CA LYS A 289 -7.58 0.11 29.61
C LYS A 289 -7.77 1.32 30.53
N ARG A 290 -6.85 2.29 30.49
CA ARG A 290 -6.96 3.54 31.26
C ARG A 290 -8.13 4.42 30.78
N LEU A 291 -8.37 4.48 29.47
CA LEU A 291 -9.50 5.24 28.94
C LEU A 291 -10.84 4.60 29.30
N GLU A 292 -10.91 3.26 29.29
CA GLU A 292 -12.10 2.52 29.71
C GLU A 292 -12.44 2.76 31.19
N SER A 293 -11.44 2.92 32.08
CA SER A 293 -11.71 3.25 33.49
C SER A 293 -12.28 4.66 33.70
N PHE A 294 -12.00 5.61 32.80
CA PHE A 294 -12.56 6.97 32.87
C PHE A 294 -13.97 7.06 32.27
N ASP A 295 -14.27 6.30 31.20
CA ASP A 295 -15.59 6.24 30.56
C ASP A 295 -16.64 5.51 31.44
N VAL A 296 -16.23 4.90 32.56
CA VAL A 296 -17.10 4.24 33.56
C VAL A 296 -17.35 5.13 34.79
N SER A 297 -16.58 6.22 34.94
CA SER A 297 -16.71 7.19 36.04
C SER A 297 -17.53 8.44 35.68
N GLU A 298 -18.06 8.51 34.45
CA GLU A 298 -19.09 9.46 33.99
C GLU A 298 -20.42 8.72 33.80
#